data_AF-A0A094G1C1-F1
#
_entry.id   AF-A0A094G1C1-F1
#
_cell.length_a   1.000
_cell.length_b   1.000
_cell.length_c   1.000
_cell.angle_alpha   90.00
_cell.angle_beta   90.00
_cell.angle_gamma   90.00
#
_symmetry.space_group_name_H-M   'P 1'
#
loop_
_entity.id
_entity.type
_entity.pdbx_description
1 polymer ?
#
loop_
_entity_poly.entity_id
_entity_poly.type
_entity_poly.pdbx_seq_one_letter_code
_entity_poly.pdbx_strand_id
1 'polypeptide(L)'
;MPRRLTATKANAAPSATRLTKSAGATNTPSASGTTECPIKFVCVPRPFWDFRLEYKGESDDDDEDENADGPREKAWDETLEEARKTWLKPAAEFPGYTWTLSLNARKLNKKYDLQTQKRDQDAFGMYIYNDFTGYGLQEVIQNQLSAFNNEFTSEKLSPFTLWYMIESLAWWFNSSDTMLWNMIDDGERVYETLQIVGHTVLSTLNILEQADLLKNNSVIPNIPLILSLFLGFLGNFADTMSVRGEDQDWPNAITAYAEKHDIKIKGKYGISGKHYRADRLSAKKIALVGKAASVDKWKFKQRYREFSAAYGNGGVEFDITKMPEAERKAKAFDNEDPLDEMPPVPSEDQPTEADEPFGEVDSE
;
A
#
# COMPACT_ATOMS: atom_id res chain seq x y z
N MET A 1 34.83 39.91 -43.13
CA MET A 1 36.28 39.77 -43.40
C MET A 1 36.91 38.87 -42.33
N PRO A 2 37.57 37.78 -42.74
CA PRO A 2 38.19 36.78 -41.85
C PRO A 2 39.72 36.89 -41.85
N ARG A 3 40.38 36.27 -40.87
CA ARG A 3 41.78 35.75 -40.88
C ARG A 3 41.90 34.88 -39.62
N ARG A 4 41.94 33.54 -39.60
CA ARG A 4 42.62 32.50 -40.39
C ARG A 4 44.15 32.62 -40.38
N LEU A 5 44.80 31.76 -39.59
CA LEU A 5 46.14 31.21 -39.77
C LEU A 5 46.12 29.80 -39.14
N THR A 6 45.87 28.74 -39.93
CA THR A 6 46.82 27.86 -40.64
C THR A 6 47.36 26.71 -39.78
N ALA A 7 46.99 25.50 -40.22
CA ALA A 7 47.53 24.22 -39.81
C ALA A 7 48.88 23.96 -40.48
N THR A 8 49.72 23.13 -39.84
CA THR A 8 50.73 22.32 -40.54
C THR A 8 50.81 20.94 -39.88
N LYS A 9 50.60 19.91 -40.72
CA LYS A 9 50.83 18.48 -40.46
C LYS A 9 52.30 18.13 -40.71
N ALA A 10 52.83 17.13 -40.00
CA ALA A 10 53.78 16.12 -40.49
C ALA A 10 54.03 15.13 -39.33
N ASN A 11 53.51 13.90 -39.38
CA ASN A 11 54.03 12.70 -40.06
C ASN A 11 54.99 11.85 -39.19
N ALA A 12 54.57 10.59 -39.07
CA ALA A 12 55.33 9.35 -39.21
C ALA A 12 55.73 8.57 -37.93
N ALA A 13 55.18 7.35 -37.89
CA ALA A 13 55.46 6.20 -37.03
C ALA A 13 56.82 5.55 -37.37
N PRO A 14 57.31 4.48 -36.67
CA PRO A 14 56.70 3.14 -36.73
C PRO A 14 56.80 2.25 -35.45
N SER A 15 55.92 1.23 -35.42
CA SER A 15 56.08 -0.20 -35.01
C SER A 15 57.28 -0.64 -34.14
N ALA A 16 57.24 -1.62 -33.24
CA ALA A 16 56.34 -2.75 -32.91
C ALA A 16 56.70 -3.17 -31.46
N THR A 17 55.92 -3.91 -30.67
CA THR A 17 55.76 -5.36 -30.84
C THR A 17 54.69 -5.89 -29.87
N ARG A 18 53.91 -6.79 -30.44
CA ARG A 18 52.78 -7.58 -29.96
C ARG A 18 53.13 -8.52 -28.79
N LEU A 19 52.26 -8.60 -27.80
CA LEU A 19 51.91 -9.86 -27.14
C LEU A 19 50.40 -9.94 -26.97
N THR A 20 49.82 -10.85 -27.74
CA THR A 20 48.43 -11.29 -27.72
C THR A 20 48.18 -12.28 -26.58
N LYS A 21 47.08 -12.11 -25.85
CA LYS A 21 46.17 -13.23 -25.54
C LYS A 21 44.75 -12.72 -25.24
N SER A 22 43.82 -13.20 -26.06
CA SER A 22 42.37 -13.07 -25.91
C SER A 22 41.84 -14.10 -24.91
N ALA A 23 40.78 -13.72 -24.21
CA ALA A 23 39.56 -14.47 -23.89
C ALA A 23 38.91 -13.70 -22.72
N GLY A 24 37.79 -13.01 -22.89
CA GLY A 24 36.50 -13.68 -23.07
C GLY A 24 35.91 -13.95 -21.69
N ALA A 25 35.38 -12.91 -21.05
CA ALA A 25 34.52 -13.05 -19.88
C ALA A 25 33.36 -12.06 -20.03
N THR A 26 32.32 -12.53 -20.70
CA THR A 26 30.95 -12.08 -20.49
C THR A 26 30.64 -12.17 -19.01
N ASN A 27 30.53 -11.02 -18.34
CA ASN A 27 29.96 -10.96 -17.00
C ASN A 27 28.45 -11.15 -17.13
N THR A 28 28.02 -12.40 -17.19
CA THR A 28 26.67 -12.81 -16.83
C THR A 28 26.52 -12.57 -15.33
N PRO A 29 25.49 -11.86 -14.86
CA PRO A 29 25.22 -11.79 -13.43
C PRO A 29 24.93 -13.21 -12.94
N SER A 30 25.71 -13.64 -11.95
CA SER A 30 25.53 -14.92 -11.27
C SER A 30 24.12 -14.98 -10.67
N ALA A 31 23.25 -15.81 -11.24
CA ALA A 31 22.04 -16.28 -10.59
C ALA A 31 22.45 -17.13 -9.37
N SER A 32 22.56 -16.50 -8.20
CA SER A 32 22.64 -17.24 -6.95
C SER A 32 21.21 -17.68 -6.59
N GLY A 33 20.90 -18.93 -6.89
CA GLY A 33 19.70 -19.59 -6.39
C GLY A 33 19.76 -19.72 -4.87
N THR A 34 18.82 -19.07 -4.20
CA THR A 34 17.74 -19.71 -3.44
C THR A 34 16.58 -18.72 -3.41
N THR A 35 15.48 -19.03 -4.10
CA THR A 35 14.21 -18.28 -4.15
C THR A 35 13.41 -18.47 -2.86
N GLU A 36 14.00 -18.18 -1.71
CA GLU A 36 13.27 -18.18 -0.44
C GLU A 36 12.75 -16.77 -0.18
N CYS A 37 11.45 -16.64 0.03
CA CYS A 37 10.86 -15.37 0.42
C CYS A 37 11.33 -15.03 1.83
N PRO A 38 12.04 -13.90 2.06
CA PRO A 38 12.48 -13.51 3.40
C PRO A 38 11.29 -13.03 4.27
N ILE A 39 10.13 -12.80 3.66
CA ILE A 39 8.90 -12.42 4.35
C ILE A 39 8.14 -13.66 4.78
N LYS A 40 7.73 -13.70 6.05
CA LYS A 40 6.79 -14.69 6.57
C LYS A 40 5.35 -14.23 6.31
N PHE A 41 4.58 -15.09 5.64
CA PHE A 41 3.15 -14.91 5.42
C PHE A 41 2.35 -15.83 6.33
N VAL A 42 1.26 -15.29 6.87
CA VAL A 42 0.35 -16.02 7.76
C VAL A 42 -1.08 -15.91 7.30
N CYS A 43 -1.90 -16.88 7.68
CA CYS A 43 -3.35 -16.83 7.50
C CYS A 43 -4.00 -15.89 8.52
N VAL A 44 -4.93 -15.06 8.05
CA VAL A 44 -5.76 -14.15 8.86
C VAL A 44 -7.24 -14.35 8.53
N PRO A 45 -8.21 -14.19 9.45
CA PRO A 45 -9.62 -14.21 9.10
C PRO A 45 -9.94 -13.23 8.00
N ARG A 46 -10.97 -13.60 7.24
CA ARG A 46 -11.70 -12.64 6.42
C ARG A 46 -12.08 -11.46 7.31
N PRO A 47 -11.80 -10.21 6.94
CA PRO A 47 -12.19 -9.05 7.74
C PRO A 47 -13.70 -8.87 7.79
N PHE A 48 -14.19 -8.37 8.92
CA PHE A 48 -15.63 -8.15 9.12
C PHE A 48 -16.21 -7.16 8.10
N TRP A 49 -15.47 -6.11 7.76
CA TRP A 49 -15.89 -5.14 6.74
C TRP A 49 -16.10 -5.80 5.37
N ASP A 50 -15.31 -6.81 5.01
CA ASP A 50 -15.46 -7.54 3.74
C ASP A 50 -16.64 -8.50 3.78
N PHE A 51 -16.85 -9.14 4.94
CA PHE A 51 -18.01 -9.97 5.20
C PHE A 51 -19.30 -9.16 5.08
N ARG A 52 -19.38 -7.98 5.72
CA ARG A 52 -20.56 -7.11 5.65
C ARG A 52 -20.95 -6.73 4.22
N LEU A 53 -19.99 -6.57 3.30
CA LEU A 53 -20.29 -6.27 1.89
C LEU A 53 -21.11 -7.37 1.19
N GLU A 54 -21.01 -8.62 1.65
CA GLU A 54 -21.80 -9.74 1.12
C GLU A 54 -23.24 -9.76 1.63
N TYR A 55 -23.47 -9.18 2.80
CA TYR A 55 -24.76 -9.17 3.48
C TYR A 55 -25.47 -7.81 3.41
N LYS A 56 -24.88 -6.82 2.73
CA LYS A 56 -25.53 -5.52 2.51
C LYS A 56 -26.67 -5.71 1.51
N GLY A 57 -27.91 -5.54 1.96
CA GLY A 57 -29.11 -5.61 1.11
C GLY A 57 -29.19 -4.43 0.13
N GLU A 58 -30.05 -4.52 -0.89
CA GLU A 58 -30.33 -3.39 -1.80
C GLU A 58 -31.10 -2.23 -1.11
N SER A 59 -31.55 -2.39 0.14
CA SER A 59 -32.30 -1.38 0.89
C SER A 59 -31.96 -1.35 2.40
N ASP A 60 -30.69 -1.30 2.76
CA ASP A 60 -30.33 -0.99 4.14
C ASP A 60 -30.37 0.54 4.31
N ASP A 61 -31.56 1.06 4.65
CA ASP A 61 -31.63 2.27 5.46
C ASP A 61 -30.84 1.96 6.75
N ASP A 62 -29.92 2.84 7.14
CA ASP A 62 -28.91 2.66 8.20
C ASP A 62 -29.47 2.46 9.65
N ASP A 63 -30.75 2.07 9.77
CA ASP A 63 -31.52 1.94 11.02
C ASP A 63 -31.89 0.48 11.38
N GLU A 64 -31.35 -0.54 10.70
CA GLU A 64 -31.54 -1.93 11.16
C GLU A 64 -30.67 -2.22 12.39
N ASP A 65 -31.30 -2.12 13.57
CA ASP A 65 -30.85 -2.62 14.87
C ASP A 65 -29.87 -3.80 14.71
N GLU A 66 -28.64 -3.62 15.22
CA GLU A 66 -27.62 -4.66 15.38
C GLU A 66 -28.12 -5.72 16.35
N ASN A 67 -29.05 -6.57 15.89
CA ASN A 67 -29.54 -7.68 16.67
C ASN A 67 -28.43 -8.73 16.72
N ALA A 68 -27.74 -8.81 17.85
CA ALA A 68 -26.62 -9.74 18.08
C ALA A 68 -26.97 -11.21 17.78
N ASP A 69 -28.25 -11.56 17.74
CA ASP A 69 -28.77 -12.89 17.42
C ASP A 69 -29.23 -13.06 15.95
N GLY A 70 -28.97 -12.07 15.11
CA GLY A 70 -29.32 -12.07 13.70
C GLY A 70 -28.64 -13.19 12.91
N PRO A 71 -29.24 -13.64 11.78
CA PRO A 71 -28.62 -14.64 10.92
C PRO A 71 -27.23 -14.22 10.39
N ARG A 72 -26.99 -12.92 10.23
CA ARG A 72 -25.71 -12.35 9.77
C ARG A 72 -24.62 -12.48 10.84
N GLU A 73 -24.94 -12.14 12.08
CA GLU A 73 -24.04 -12.20 13.23
C GLU A 73 -23.65 -13.65 13.51
N LYS A 74 -24.62 -14.57 13.48
CA LYS A 74 -24.35 -16.02 13.60
C LYS A 74 -23.45 -16.54 12.48
N ALA A 75 -23.70 -16.15 11.23
CA ALA A 75 -22.84 -16.54 10.11
C ALA A 75 -21.43 -15.96 10.22
N TRP A 76 -21.29 -14.75 10.79
CA TRP A 76 -20.00 -14.15 11.08
C TRP A 76 -19.25 -14.92 12.18
N ASP A 77 -19.92 -15.28 13.28
CA ASP A 77 -19.33 -16.04 14.37
C ASP A 77 -18.83 -17.40 13.89
N GLU A 78 -19.64 -18.15 13.13
CA GLU A 78 -19.22 -19.41 12.51
C GLU A 78 -18.00 -19.23 11.58
N THR A 79 -18.01 -18.18 10.75
CA THR A 79 -16.90 -17.85 9.86
C THR A 79 -15.63 -17.55 10.66
N LEU A 80 -15.76 -16.83 11.77
CA LEU A 80 -14.67 -16.42 12.63
C LEU A 80 -14.10 -17.62 13.41
N GLU A 81 -14.95 -18.49 13.95
CA GLU A 81 -14.55 -19.74 14.61
C GLU A 81 -13.73 -20.64 13.69
N GLU A 82 -14.17 -20.84 12.44
CA GLU A 82 -13.40 -21.61 11.46
C GLU A 82 -12.07 -20.92 11.10
N ALA A 83 -12.10 -19.60 10.88
CA ALA A 83 -10.88 -18.85 10.56
C ALA A 83 -9.84 -18.89 11.69
N ARG A 84 -10.28 -18.89 12.96
CA ARG A 84 -9.42 -18.99 14.15
C ARG A 84 -8.58 -20.27 14.15
N LYS A 85 -9.08 -21.37 13.59
CA LYS A 85 -8.30 -22.63 13.46
C LYS A 85 -7.05 -22.49 12.59
N THR A 86 -7.00 -21.45 11.75
CA THR A 86 -5.88 -21.14 10.85
C THR A 86 -5.13 -19.86 11.23
N TRP A 87 -5.58 -19.13 12.25
CA TRP A 87 -5.03 -17.83 12.65
C TRP A 87 -3.52 -17.91 12.91
N LEU A 88 -2.78 -17.00 12.26
CA LEU A 88 -1.33 -16.85 12.36
C LEU A 88 -0.51 -18.09 11.95
N LYS A 89 -1.14 -19.16 11.44
CA LYS A 89 -0.41 -20.31 10.90
C LYS A 89 0.28 -19.91 9.59
N PRO A 90 1.43 -20.54 9.24
CA PRO A 90 2.14 -20.25 8.01
C PRO A 90 1.25 -20.44 6.78
N ALA A 91 1.17 -19.42 5.92
CA ALA A 91 0.34 -19.48 4.72
C ALA A 91 0.73 -20.63 3.76
N ALA A 92 1.98 -21.07 3.81
CA ALA A 92 2.48 -22.20 3.04
C ALA A 92 1.82 -23.55 3.40
N GLU A 93 1.30 -23.69 4.64
CA GLU A 93 0.56 -24.87 5.08
C GLU A 93 -0.88 -24.91 4.54
N PHE A 94 -1.39 -23.76 4.07
CA PHE A 94 -2.76 -23.57 3.60
C PHE A 94 -2.79 -23.00 2.17
N PRO A 95 -2.25 -23.72 1.18
CA PRO A 95 -2.21 -23.25 -0.20
C PRO A 95 -3.62 -22.96 -0.72
N GLY A 96 -3.82 -21.74 -1.21
CA GLY A 96 -5.12 -21.29 -1.71
C GLY A 96 -6.01 -20.61 -0.67
N TYR A 97 -5.61 -20.54 0.61
CA TYR A 97 -6.28 -19.69 1.58
C TYR A 97 -6.18 -18.22 1.15
N THR A 98 -7.32 -17.57 0.99
CA THR A 98 -7.40 -16.23 0.41
C THR A 98 -6.73 -15.18 1.28
N TRP A 99 -7.07 -15.17 2.57
CA TRP A 99 -6.74 -14.09 3.49
C TRP A 99 -5.37 -14.32 4.11
N THR A 100 -4.35 -13.83 3.39
CA THR A 100 -2.96 -13.98 3.79
C THR A 100 -2.30 -12.61 3.90
N LEU A 101 -1.51 -12.45 4.96
CA LEU A 101 -0.88 -11.20 5.34
C LEU A 101 0.58 -11.46 5.71
N SER A 102 1.49 -10.61 5.27
CA SER A 102 2.85 -10.65 5.77
C SER A 102 2.95 -10.13 7.19
N LEU A 103 3.77 -10.78 8.02
CA LEU A 103 4.01 -10.31 9.39
C LEU A 103 4.59 -8.89 9.43
N ASN A 104 5.36 -8.50 8.41
CA ASN A 104 5.89 -7.14 8.29
C ASN A 104 4.78 -6.13 7.99
N ALA A 105 3.89 -6.44 7.02
CA ALA A 105 2.76 -5.57 6.72
C ALA A 105 1.79 -5.48 7.89
N ARG A 106 1.57 -6.57 8.63
CA ARG A 106 0.75 -6.59 9.85
C ARG A 106 1.26 -5.60 10.89
N LYS A 107 2.55 -5.69 11.24
CA LYS A 107 3.20 -4.76 12.18
C LYS A 107 3.09 -3.31 11.72
N LEU A 108 3.32 -3.09 10.43
CA LEU A 108 3.25 -1.77 9.83
C LEU A 108 1.82 -1.22 9.79
N ASN A 109 0.82 -2.08 9.57
CA ASN A 109 -0.59 -1.70 9.51
C ASN A 109 -1.10 -1.31 10.91
N LYS A 110 -0.74 -2.09 11.94
CA LYS A 110 -1.00 -1.74 13.34
C LYS A 110 -0.39 -0.38 13.72
N LYS A 111 0.83 -0.08 13.24
CA LYS A 111 1.42 1.24 13.41
C LYS A 111 0.57 2.33 12.76
N TYR A 112 0.00 2.10 11.57
CA TYR A 112 -0.86 3.07 10.91
C TYR A 112 -2.18 3.28 11.66
N ASP A 113 -2.76 2.23 12.22
CA ASP A 113 -3.97 2.33 13.05
C ASP A 113 -3.70 3.17 14.31
N LEU A 114 -2.58 2.91 15.01
CA LEU A 114 -2.17 3.73 16.16
C LEU A 114 -1.91 5.19 15.78
N GLN A 115 -1.29 5.43 14.63
CA GLN A 115 -1.07 6.79 14.14
C GLN A 115 -2.37 7.49 13.76
N THR A 116 -3.36 6.75 13.28
CA THR A 116 -4.71 7.25 13.01
C THR A 116 -5.41 7.67 14.29
N GLN A 117 -5.41 6.80 15.30
CA GLN A 117 -6.02 7.06 16.62
C GLN A 117 -5.45 8.32 17.28
N LYS A 118 -4.13 8.56 17.17
CA LYS A 118 -3.46 9.76 17.72
C LYS A 118 -3.91 11.09 17.09
N ARG A 119 -4.70 11.04 16.02
CA ARG A 119 -5.12 12.20 15.21
C ARG A 119 -6.64 12.33 15.15
N ASP A 120 -7.36 11.48 15.87
CA ASP A 120 -8.80 11.48 15.93
C ASP A 120 -9.28 12.35 17.09
N GLN A 121 -9.70 13.59 16.79
CA GLN A 121 -10.14 14.52 17.83
C GLN A 121 -11.34 14.01 18.64
N ASP A 122 -12.20 13.18 18.03
CA ASP A 122 -13.39 12.64 18.69
C ASP A 122 -12.99 11.56 19.70
N ALA A 123 -12.00 10.73 19.35
CA ALA A 123 -11.42 9.75 20.27
C ALA A 123 -10.76 10.40 21.50
N PHE A 124 -10.30 11.65 21.40
CA PHE A 124 -9.77 12.43 22.52
C PHE A 124 -10.84 13.31 23.20
N GLY A 125 -12.11 13.30 22.78
CA GLY A 125 -13.13 14.17 23.36
C GLY A 125 -12.83 15.67 23.17
N MET A 126 -12.31 16.02 21.99
CA MET A 126 -11.88 17.37 21.65
C MET A 126 -12.58 17.91 20.41
N TYR A 127 -12.64 19.23 20.30
CA TYR A 127 -12.96 19.91 19.05
C TYR A 127 -11.87 20.92 18.71
N ILE A 128 -11.03 20.60 17.71
CA ILE A 128 -9.93 21.46 17.28
C ILE A 128 -10.41 22.36 16.13
N TYR A 129 -10.85 21.74 15.04
CA TYR A 129 -11.65 22.30 13.93
C TYR A 129 -12.21 21.17 13.05
N ASN A 130 -13.11 21.50 12.12
CA ASN A 130 -13.90 20.51 11.36
C ASN A 130 -13.06 19.42 10.66
N ASP A 131 -12.02 19.83 9.92
CA ASP A 131 -11.24 18.92 9.08
C ASP A 131 -10.00 18.36 9.79
N PHE A 132 -9.84 18.59 11.10
CA PHE A 132 -8.61 18.24 11.82
C PHE A 132 -8.27 16.75 11.67
N THR A 133 -9.22 15.86 11.97
CA THR A 133 -9.03 14.41 11.82
C THR A 133 -8.75 14.03 10.36
N GLY A 134 -9.43 14.65 9.39
CA GLY A 134 -9.19 14.41 7.96
C GLY A 134 -7.77 14.78 7.51
N TYR A 135 -7.25 15.92 7.97
CA TYR A 135 -5.85 16.30 7.76
C TYR A 135 -4.87 15.39 8.52
N GLY A 136 -5.28 14.88 9.68
CA GLY A 136 -4.56 13.84 10.39
C GLY A 136 -4.39 12.56 9.57
N LEU A 137 -5.47 12.04 8.99
CA LEU A 137 -5.42 10.89 8.08
C LEU A 137 -4.53 11.16 6.86
N GLN A 138 -4.63 12.36 6.29
CA GLN A 138 -3.77 12.82 5.20
C GLN A 138 -2.28 12.79 5.59
N GLU A 139 -1.93 13.21 6.81
CA GLU A 139 -0.56 13.16 7.35
C GLU A 139 -0.08 11.71 7.52
N VAL A 140 -0.95 10.81 8.02
CA VAL A 140 -0.65 9.38 8.12
C VAL A 140 -0.28 8.81 6.75
N ILE A 141 -1.07 9.08 5.71
CA ILE A 141 -0.77 8.60 4.35
C ILE A 141 0.56 9.21 3.84
N GLN A 142 0.80 10.51 4.04
CA GLN A 142 2.03 11.16 3.59
C GLN A 142 3.28 10.60 4.28
N ASN A 143 3.20 10.28 5.58
CA ASN A 143 4.27 9.63 6.32
C ASN A 143 4.63 8.27 5.69
N GLN A 144 3.64 7.52 5.23
CA GLN A 144 3.84 6.23 4.55
C GLN A 144 4.47 6.42 3.17
N LEU A 145 4.00 7.40 2.39
CA LEU A 145 4.56 7.74 1.09
C LEU A 145 6.03 8.21 1.20
N SER A 146 6.35 8.96 2.27
CA SER A 146 7.72 9.36 2.61
C SER A 146 8.61 8.17 2.94
N ALA A 147 8.13 7.26 3.79
CA ALA A 147 8.84 6.01 4.07
C ALA A 147 9.06 5.19 2.78
N PHE A 148 8.05 5.09 1.92
CA PHE A 148 8.15 4.39 0.65
C PHE A 148 9.19 5.03 -0.27
N ASN A 149 9.19 6.36 -0.39
CA ASN A 149 10.17 7.07 -1.20
C ASN A 149 11.61 6.82 -0.70
N ASN A 150 11.82 6.77 0.61
CA ASN A 150 13.12 6.48 1.20
C ASN A 150 13.61 5.07 0.83
N GLU A 151 12.74 4.05 0.91
CA GLU A 151 13.07 2.71 0.44
C GLU A 151 13.30 2.68 -1.08
N PHE A 152 12.40 3.30 -1.85
CA PHE A 152 12.44 3.27 -3.31
C PHE A 152 13.69 3.93 -3.92
N THR A 153 14.25 4.89 -3.19
CA THR A 153 15.47 5.61 -3.57
C THR A 153 16.73 5.07 -2.91
N SER A 154 16.60 4.08 -2.02
CA SER A 154 17.70 3.41 -1.34
C SER A 154 18.64 2.71 -2.31
N GLU A 155 19.94 2.68 -1.97
CA GLU A 155 20.94 1.86 -2.67
C GLU A 155 20.65 0.37 -2.55
N LYS A 156 19.97 -0.05 -1.46
CA LYS A 156 19.61 -1.43 -1.16
C LYS A 156 18.11 -1.67 -1.30
N LEU A 157 17.56 -1.22 -2.43
CA LEU A 157 16.15 -1.42 -2.78
C LEU A 157 15.74 -2.90 -2.64
N SER A 158 14.74 -3.18 -1.81
CA SER A 158 14.21 -4.52 -1.61
C SER A 158 12.80 -4.66 -2.20
N PRO A 159 12.59 -5.55 -3.20
CA PRO A 159 11.25 -5.83 -3.75
C PRO A 159 10.25 -6.27 -2.67
N PHE A 160 10.74 -7.03 -1.69
CA PHE A 160 9.98 -7.51 -0.54
C PHE A 160 9.60 -6.37 0.41
N THR A 161 10.50 -5.42 0.63
CA THR A 161 10.19 -4.24 1.46
C THR A 161 9.09 -3.40 0.83
N LEU A 162 9.24 -3.05 -0.44
CA LEU A 162 8.21 -2.32 -1.17
C LEU A 162 6.86 -3.05 -1.16
N TRP A 163 6.88 -4.38 -1.28
CA TRP A 163 5.65 -5.19 -1.23
C TRP A 163 4.94 -5.06 0.10
N TYR A 164 5.61 -5.32 1.23
CA TYR A 164 4.91 -5.27 2.52
C TYR A 164 4.46 -3.84 2.87
N MET A 165 5.11 -2.80 2.32
CA MET A 165 4.67 -1.41 2.49
C MET A 165 3.35 -1.13 1.77
N ILE A 166 3.22 -1.53 0.49
CA ILE A 166 1.95 -1.35 -0.23
C ILE A 166 0.87 -2.30 0.26
N GLU A 167 1.24 -3.49 0.73
CA GLU A 167 0.32 -4.44 1.38
C GLU A 167 -0.28 -3.80 2.63
N SER A 168 0.55 -3.25 3.51
CA SER A 168 0.10 -2.59 4.74
C SER A 168 -0.81 -1.39 4.45
N LEU A 169 -0.49 -0.60 3.43
CA LEU A 169 -1.31 0.51 2.97
C LEU A 169 -2.66 0.03 2.39
N ALA A 170 -2.67 -1.05 1.61
CA ALA A 170 -3.90 -1.64 1.09
C ALA A 170 -4.84 -2.10 2.20
N TRP A 171 -4.28 -2.73 3.24
CA TRP A 171 -5.04 -3.13 4.42
C TRP A 171 -5.63 -1.92 5.14
N TRP A 172 -4.81 -0.90 5.41
CA TRP A 172 -5.23 0.33 6.11
C TRP A 172 -6.37 1.04 5.38
N PHE A 173 -6.27 1.21 4.05
CA PHE A 173 -7.33 1.82 3.25
C PHE A 173 -8.67 1.08 3.30
N ASN A 174 -8.68 -0.21 3.63
CA ASN A 174 -9.90 -1.00 3.71
C ASN A 174 -10.39 -1.21 5.16
N SER A 175 -9.53 -1.03 6.17
CA SER A 175 -9.89 -1.18 7.58
C SER A 175 -10.15 0.14 8.31
N SER A 176 -9.57 1.25 7.84
CA SER A 176 -9.74 2.57 8.44
C SER A 176 -10.88 3.33 7.79
N ASP A 177 -11.63 4.07 8.60
CA ASP A 177 -12.60 5.01 8.07
C ASP A 177 -11.87 6.18 7.40
N THR A 178 -11.99 6.27 6.08
CA THR A 178 -11.37 7.30 5.26
C THR A 178 -12.34 8.40 4.87
N MET A 179 -13.58 8.37 5.35
CA MET A 179 -14.61 9.36 5.00
C MET A 179 -14.16 10.79 5.34
N LEU A 180 -13.63 11.00 6.55
CA LEU A 180 -13.15 12.33 6.98
C LEU A 180 -11.97 12.83 6.15
N TRP A 181 -11.10 11.92 5.69
CA TRP A 181 -10.01 12.28 4.77
C TRP A 181 -10.53 12.72 3.40
N ASN A 182 -11.56 12.06 2.88
CA ASN A 182 -12.12 12.36 1.56
C ASN A 182 -12.88 13.68 1.52
N MET A 183 -13.33 14.13 2.69
CA MET A 183 -14.19 15.30 2.85
C MET A 183 -13.43 16.54 3.34
N ILE A 184 -12.09 16.50 3.41
CA ILE A 184 -11.31 17.69 3.71
C ILE A 184 -11.54 18.78 2.65
N ASP A 185 -11.43 20.04 3.06
CA ASP A 185 -11.61 21.20 2.19
C ASP A 185 -10.57 21.33 1.05
N ASP A 186 -9.46 20.59 1.12
CA ASP A 186 -8.44 20.46 0.07
C ASP A 186 -8.59 19.16 -0.75
N GLY A 187 -9.66 19.08 -1.55
CA GLY A 187 -9.91 17.92 -2.43
C GLY A 187 -8.85 17.69 -3.52
N GLU A 188 -8.09 18.72 -3.91
CA GLU A 188 -6.97 18.56 -4.86
C GLU A 188 -5.83 17.78 -4.22
N ARG A 189 -5.51 18.04 -2.95
CA ARG A 189 -4.52 17.25 -2.20
C ARG A 189 -4.94 15.79 -2.02
N VAL A 190 -6.22 15.51 -1.75
CA VAL A 190 -6.73 14.12 -1.70
C VAL A 190 -6.49 13.41 -3.03
N TYR A 191 -6.86 14.08 -4.13
CA TYR A 191 -6.67 13.55 -5.48
C TYR A 191 -5.19 13.28 -5.79
N GLU A 192 -4.30 14.26 -5.61
CA GLU A 192 -2.87 14.07 -5.88
C GLU A 192 -2.25 13.01 -4.97
N THR A 193 -2.73 12.88 -3.72
CA THR A 193 -2.33 11.80 -2.81
C THR A 193 -2.71 10.42 -3.39
N LEU A 194 -3.96 10.25 -3.86
CA LEU A 194 -4.40 9.02 -4.53
C LEU A 194 -3.58 8.71 -5.78
N GLN A 195 -3.20 9.73 -6.54
CA GLN A 195 -2.33 9.56 -7.70
C GLN A 195 -0.96 9.04 -7.30
N ILE A 196 -0.35 9.59 -6.25
CA ILE A 196 0.95 9.11 -5.76
C ILE A 196 0.85 7.70 -5.18
N VAL A 197 -0.23 7.35 -4.46
CA VAL A 197 -0.52 5.97 -4.04
C VAL A 197 -0.56 5.03 -5.25
N GLY A 198 -1.24 5.41 -6.33
CA GLY A 198 -1.22 4.62 -7.56
C GLY A 198 0.20 4.42 -8.10
N HIS A 199 1.03 5.47 -8.08
CA HIS A 199 2.42 5.37 -8.53
C HIS A 199 3.29 4.49 -7.63
N THR A 200 3.06 4.43 -6.31
CA THR A 200 3.77 3.49 -5.43
C THR A 200 3.42 2.05 -5.78
N VAL A 201 2.14 1.74 -5.96
CA VAL A 201 1.67 0.39 -6.35
C VAL A 201 2.29 -0.02 -7.69
N LEU A 202 2.17 0.81 -8.72
CA LEU A 202 2.72 0.49 -10.05
C LEU A 202 4.25 0.35 -10.06
N SER A 203 4.94 1.17 -9.27
CA SER A 203 6.39 1.06 -9.11
C SER A 203 6.78 -0.24 -8.43
N THR A 204 6.09 -0.64 -7.36
CA THR A 204 6.31 -1.92 -6.69
C THR A 204 6.07 -3.10 -7.64
N LEU A 205 4.97 -3.12 -8.39
CA LEU A 205 4.69 -4.18 -9.38
C LEU A 205 5.79 -4.28 -10.43
N ASN A 206 6.29 -3.13 -10.90
CA ASN A 206 7.41 -3.07 -11.84
C ASN A 206 8.74 -3.55 -11.23
N ILE A 207 8.98 -3.34 -9.93
CA ILE A 207 10.16 -3.89 -9.23
C ILE A 207 10.01 -5.40 -9.04
N LEU A 208 8.82 -5.89 -8.68
CA LEU A 208 8.55 -7.33 -8.61
C LEU A 208 8.74 -8.01 -9.98
N GLU A 209 8.29 -7.39 -11.06
CA GLU A 209 8.53 -7.88 -12.43
C GLU A 209 10.03 -7.97 -12.75
N GLN A 210 10.84 -6.96 -12.38
CA GLN A 210 12.30 -7.01 -12.56
C GLN A 210 12.97 -8.13 -11.79
N ALA A 211 12.42 -8.47 -10.63
CA ALA A 211 12.91 -9.53 -9.75
C ALA A 211 12.34 -10.92 -10.08
N ASP A 212 11.54 -11.07 -11.15
CA ASP A 212 10.82 -12.31 -11.49
C ASP A 212 9.90 -12.81 -10.35
N LEU A 213 9.34 -11.88 -9.59
CA LEU A 213 8.43 -12.11 -8.46
C LEU A 213 6.97 -11.81 -8.79
N LEU A 214 6.67 -11.06 -9.84
CA LEU A 214 5.29 -10.78 -10.26
C LEU A 214 4.77 -11.90 -11.16
N LYS A 215 4.23 -12.97 -10.58
CA LYS A 215 3.69 -14.13 -11.31
C LYS A 215 2.67 -14.89 -10.47
N ASN A 216 1.80 -15.66 -11.13
CA ASN A 216 0.73 -16.42 -10.47
C ASN A 216 1.24 -17.42 -9.41
N ASN A 217 2.40 -18.04 -9.63
CA ASN A 217 3.04 -18.96 -8.70
C ASN A 217 4.20 -18.32 -7.91
N SER A 218 4.07 -17.02 -7.60
CA SER A 218 5.08 -16.28 -6.85
C SER A 218 5.26 -16.82 -5.43
N VAL A 219 6.44 -16.61 -4.87
CA VAL A 219 6.71 -16.79 -3.44
C VAL A 219 5.98 -15.76 -2.56
N ILE A 220 5.40 -14.73 -3.19
CA ILE A 220 4.49 -13.76 -2.57
C ILE A 220 3.05 -14.24 -2.85
N PRO A 221 2.41 -14.96 -1.91
CA PRO A 221 1.16 -15.67 -2.18
C PRO A 221 -0.05 -14.74 -2.34
N ASN A 222 0.02 -13.54 -1.79
CA ASN A 222 -1.13 -12.66 -1.63
C ASN A 222 -1.23 -11.55 -2.69
N ILE A 223 -0.46 -11.62 -3.78
CA ILE A 223 -0.56 -10.65 -4.88
C ILE A 223 -2.02 -10.47 -5.35
N PRO A 224 -2.78 -11.54 -5.64
CA PRO A 224 -4.19 -11.40 -6.05
C PRO A 224 -5.05 -10.62 -5.06
N LEU A 225 -4.87 -10.88 -3.75
CA LEU A 225 -5.62 -10.24 -2.68
C LEU A 225 -5.31 -8.75 -2.63
N ILE A 226 -4.03 -8.37 -2.58
CA ILE A 226 -3.63 -6.96 -2.44
C ILE A 226 -4.07 -6.12 -3.64
N LEU A 227 -4.00 -6.68 -4.86
CA LEU A 227 -4.56 -6.02 -6.04
C LEU A 227 -6.09 -5.83 -5.92
N SER A 228 -6.81 -6.83 -5.40
CA SER A 228 -8.26 -6.73 -5.18
C SER A 228 -8.63 -5.68 -4.12
N LEU A 229 -7.80 -5.52 -3.07
CA LEU A 229 -7.99 -4.52 -2.03
C LEU A 229 -7.85 -3.10 -2.58
N PHE A 230 -6.80 -2.83 -3.37
CA PHE A 230 -6.62 -1.52 -4.01
C PHE A 230 -7.75 -1.18 -5.00
N LEU A 231 -8.08 -2.11 -5.89
CA LEU A 231 -9.13 -1.90 -6.88
C LEU A 231 -10.51 -1.73 -6.24
N GLY A 232 -10.77 -2.47 -5.15
CA GLY A 232 -12.01 -2.36 -4.41
C GLY A 232 -12.12 -1.08 -3.61
N PHE A 233 -11.02 -0.62 -3.00
CA PHE A 233 -10.98 0.67 -2.34
C PHE A 233 -11.27 1.80 -3.34
N LEU A 234 -10.63 1.77 -4.51
CA LEU A 234 -10.86 2.74 -5.58
C LEU A 234 -12.28 2.76 -6.15
N GLY A 235 -13.02 1.65 -6.07
CA GLY A 235 -14.43 1.63 -6.43
C GLY A 235 -15.24 2.68 -5.69
N ASN A 236 -14.88 2.99 -4.44
CA ASN A 236 -15.51 4.02 -3.62
C ASN A 236 -15.12 5.45 -4.04
N PHE A 237 -14.11 5.59 -4.89
CA PHE A 237 -13.57 6.86 -5.39
C PHE A 237 -13.76 7.03 -6.89
N ALA A 238 -14.57 6.18 -7.53
CA ALA A 238 -14.71 6.16 -8.98
C ALA A 238 -15.12 7.54 -9.55
N ASP A 239 -15.97 8.29 -8.84
CA ASP A 239 -16.38 9.63 -9.24
C ASP A 239 -15.24 10.65 -9.12
N THR A 240 -14.51 10.65 -8.00
CA THR A 240 -13.32 11.50 -7.77
C THR A 240 -12.21 11.23 -8.79
N MET A 241 -12.04 9.97 -9.17
CA MET A 241 -11.00 9.52 -10.13
C MET A 241 -11.43 9.73 -11.59
N SER A 242 -12.73 9.79 -11.89
CA SER A 242 -13.27 10.00 -13.24
C SER A 242 -13.08 11.44 -13.75
N VAL A 243 -12.69 12.37 -12.89
CA VAL A 243 -12.58 13.81 -13.22
C VAL A 243 -11.40 14.12 -14.15
N ARG A 244 -10.34 13.28 -14.24
CA ARG A 244 -9.15 13.60 -15.07
C ARG A 244 -8.47 12.39 -15.74
N GLY A 245 -8.92 12.05 -16.96
CA GLY A 245 -8.10 11.53 -18.08
C GLY A 245 -7.67 10.05 -18.11
N GLU A 246 -7.74 9.42 -19.30
CA GLU A 246 -7.37 8.00 -19.56
C GLU A 246 -5.90 7.63 -19.23
N ASP A 247 -5.01 8.62 -19.15
CA ASP A 247 -3.58 8.41 -18.90
C ASP A 247 -3.22 8.27 -17.41
N GLN A 248 -4.10 8.74 -16.52
CA GLN A 248 -3.91 8.76 -15.06
C GLN A 248 -4.58 7.58 -14.33
N ASP A 249 -5.17 6.67 -15.11
CA ASP A 249 -5.84 5.47 -14.62
C ASP A 249 -4.81 4.36 -14.28
N TRP A 250 -4.33 4.37 -13.04
CA TRP A 250 -3.55 3.30 -12.45
C TRP A 250 -4.33 1.99 -12.16
N PRO A 251 -5.66 1.98 -11.88
CA PRO A 251 -6.46 0.74 -11.90
C PRO A 251 -6.30 -0.06 -13.20
N ASN A 252 -6.34 0.62 -14.35
CA ASN A 252 -6.12 -0.01 -15.65
C ASN A 252 -4.68 -0.52 -15.82
N ALA A 253 -3.69 0.16 -15.22
CA ALA A 253 -2.31 -0.34 -15.22
C ALA A 253 -2.16 -1.60 -14.36
N ILE A 254 -2.82 -1.67 -13.20
CA ILE A 254 -2.89 -2.88 -12.36
C ILE A 254 -3.49 -4.03 -13.15
N THR A 255 -4.62 -3.78 -13.80
CA THR A 255 -5.32 -4.78 -14.63
C THR A 255 -4.41 -5.29 -15.75
N ALA A 256 -3.72 -4.38 -16.45
CA ALA A 256 -2.76 -4.75 -17.50
C ALA A 256 -1.55 -5.56 -16.98
N TYR A 257 -1.05 -5.28 -15.77
CA TYR A 257 -0.04 -6.11 -15.12
C TYR A 257 -0.57 -7.51 -14.80
N ALA A 258 -1.78 -7.59 -14.26
CA ALA A 258 -2.41 -8.87 -13.92
C ALA A 258 -2.61 -9.75 -15.16
N GLU A 259 -3.13 -9.18 -16.26
CA GLU A 259 -3.29 -9.89 -17.55
C GLU A 259 -1.96 -10.35 -18.13
N LYS A 260 -0.92 -9.50 -18.09
CA LYS A 260 0.42 -9.83 -18.61
C LYS A 260 1.03 -11.05 -17.90
N HIS A 261 0.75 -11.22 -16.62
CA HIS A 261 1.38 -12.23 -15.75
C HIS A 261 0.44 -13.37 -15.35
N ASP A 262 -0.73 -13.48 -16.01
CA ASP A 262 -1.75 -14.50 -15.73
C ASP A 262 -2.18 -14.53 -14.25
N ILE A 263 -2.30 -13.35 -13.64
CA ILE A 263 -2.70 -13.20 -12.23
C ILE A 263 -4.20 -12.96 -12.19
N LYS A 264 -4.95 -13.95 -11.70
CA LYS A 264 -6.38 -13.78 -11.43
C LYS A 264 -6.58 -12.94 -10.16
N ILE A 265 -6.98 -11.68 -10.31
CA ILE A 265 -7.34 -10.78 -9.21
C ILE A 265 -8.56 -11.34 -8.46
N LYS A 266 -8.41 -11.59 -7.16
CA LYS A 266 -9.46 -12.16 -6.29
C LYS A 266 -9.12 -11.91 -4.82
N GLY A 267 -10.15 -11.94 -3.97
CA GLY A 267 -9.99 -11.99 -2.52
C GLY A 267 -11.06 -11.19 -1.81
N LYS A 268 -11.07 -9.87 -2.04
CA LYS A 268 -12.13 -8.97 -1.58
C LYS A 268 -13.46 -9.29 -2.26
N TYR A 269 -14.55 -9.28 -1.49
CA TYR A 269 -15.91 -9.49 -1.98
C TYR A 269 -16.33 -8.39 -2.96
N GLY A 270 -17.22 -8.74 -3.90
CA GLY A 270 -17.75 -7.80 -4.90
C GLY A 270 -16.78 -7.43 -6.03
N ILE A 271 -15.50 -7.80 -5.91
CA ILE A 271 -14.48 -7.54 -6.94
C ILE A 271 -14.69 -8.42 -8.16
N SER A 272 -15.38 -7.83 -9.13
CA SER A 272 -15.66 -8.39 -10.45
C SER A 272 -15.01 -7.56 -11.55
N GLY A 273 -15.10 -8.06 -12.79
CA GLY A 273 -14.59 -7.37 -13.98
C GLY A 273 -15.12 -5.94 -14.16
N LYS A 274 -16.17 -5.50 -13.45
CA LYS A 274 -16.58 -4.09 -13.39
C LYS A 274 -15.50 -3.16 -12.81
N HIS A 275 -14.67 -3.66 -11.89
CA HIS A 275 -13.60 -2.92 -11.21
C HIS A 275 -12.24 -3.04 -11.94
N TYR A 276 -12.07 -4.09 -12.74
CA TYR A 276 -10.88 -4.34 -13.56
C TYR A 276 -11.31 -4.78 -14.97
N ARG A 277 -11.56 -3.80 -15.84
CA ARG A 277 -12.09 -4.02 -17.19
C ARG A 277 -10.97 -4.42 -18.15
N ALA A 278 -10.53 -5.67 -18.08
CA ALA A 278 -9.54 -6.23 -19.02
C ALA A 278 -9.98 -6.04 -20.49
N ASP A 279 -11.28 -6.12 -20.76
CA ASP A 279 -11.91 -5.89 -22.06
C ASP A 279 -11.84 -4.43 -22.55
N ARG A 280 -11.54 -3.48 -21.66
CA ARG A 280 -11.48 -2.04 -21.96
C ARG A 280 -10.08 -1.44 -21.82
N LEU A 281 -9.05 -2.27 -21.68
CA LEU A 281 -7.67 -1.78 -21.62
C LEU A 281 -7.27 -1.11 -22.93
N SER A 282 -6.84 0.14 -22.84
CA SER A 282 -6.34 0.86 -24.02
C SER A 282 -5.02 0.23 -24.50
N ALA A 283 -4.84 0.21 -25.83
CA ALA A 283 -3.60 -0.28 -26.44
C ALA A 283 -2.36 0.46 -25.90
N LYS A 284 -2.51 1.74 -25.55
CA LYS A 284 -1.45 2.55 -24.92
C LYS A 284 -1.04 2.00 -23.55
N LYS A 285 -2.01 1.60 -22.71
CA LYS A 285 -1.75 1.04 -21.38
C LYS A 285 -1.08 -0.33 -21.46
N ILE A 286 -1.59 -1.20 -22.34
CA ILE A 286 -1.00 -2.52 -22.63
C ILE A 286 0.44 -2.34 -23.11
N ALA A 287 0.69 -1.43 -24.06
CA ALA A 287 2.03 -1.15 -24.57
C ALA A 287 2.96 -0.61 -23.47
N LEU A 288 2.47 0.27 -22.59
CA LEU A 288 3.26 0.80 -21.48
C LEU A 288 3.70 -0.31 -20.52
N VAL A 289 2.78 -1.19 -20.09
CA VAL A 289 3.09 -2.35 -19.24
C VAL A 289 3.99 -3.35 -19.98
N GLY A 290 3.81 -3.53 -21.28
CA GLY A 290 4.63 -4.39 -22.14
C GLY A 290 6.08 -3.93 -22.33
N LYS A 291 6.39 -2.63 -22.15
CA LYS A 291 7.77 -2.14 -22.19
C LYS A 291 8.64 -2.83 -21.14
N ALA A 292 9.90 -3.06 -21.48
CA ALA A 292 10.91 -3.59 -20.58
C ALA A 292 10.88 -2.84 -19.23
N ALA A 293 10.97 -3.62 -18.16
CA ALA A 293 10.94 -3.08 -16.82
C ALA A 293 12.22 -2.27 -16.55
N SER A 294 12.08 -1.17 -15.83
CA SER A 294 13.19 -0.32 -15.39
C SER A 294 12.83 0.34 -14.08
N VAL A 295 13.79 0.58 -13.19
CA VAL A 295 13.56 1.00 -11.79
C VAL A 295 12.47 2.06 -11.66
N ASP A 296 12.52 3.15 -12.42
CA ASP A 296 11.57 4.27 -12.33
C ASP A 296 10.66 4.40 -13.57
N LYS A 297 10.20 3.27 -14.12
CA LYS A 297 9.33 3.20 -15.32
C LYS A 297 8.11 4.12 -15.23
N TRP A 298 7.51 4.20 -14.04
CA TRP A 298 6.30 4.99 -13.77
C TRP A 298 6.61 6.43 -13.36
N LYS A 299 7.88 6.86 -13.37
CA LYS A 299 8.33 8.21 -12.99
C LYS A 299 7.90 8.61 -11.58
N PHE A 300 7.86 7.65 -10.66
CA PHE A 300 7.51 7.89 -9.27
C PHE A 300 8.41 8.96 -8.65
N LYS A 301 9.73 8.91 -8.89
CA LYS A 301 10.66 9.88 -8.28
C LYS A 301 10.35 11.33 -8.66
N GLN A 302 9.96 11.56 -9.90
CA GLN A 302 9.56 12.89 -10.36
C GLN A 302 8.22 13.28 -9.73
N ARG A 303 7.21 12.41 -9.82
CA ARG A 303 5.86 12.70 -9.31
C ARG A 303 5.85 12.92 -7.80
N TYR A 304 6.59 12.12 -7.03
CA TYR A 304 6.72 12.29 -5.59
C TYR A 304 7.41 13.60 -5.21
N ARG A 305 8.41 14.03 -5.99
CA ARG A 305 9.05 15.34 -5.77
C ARG A 305 8.09 16.50 -6.00
N GLU A 306 7.27 16.42 -7.04
CA GLU A 306 6.24 17.43 -7.33
C GLU A 306 5.19 17.47 -6.22
N PHE A 307 4.69 16.30 -5.81
CA PHE A 307 3.73 16.17 -4.70
C PHE A 307 4.29 16.70 -3.38
N SER A 308 5.49 16.28 -2.98
CA SER A 308 6.11 16.69 -1.72
C SER A 308 6.43 18.18 -1.67
N ALA A 309 6.78 18.78 -2.82
CA ALA A 309 6.98 20.22 -2.92
C ALA A 309 5.68 21.02 -2.74
N ALA A 310 4.54 20.47 -3.16
CA ALA A 310 3.23 21.11 -3.04
C ALA A 310 2.59 20.89 -1.66
N TYR A 311 2.65 19.67 -1.13
CA TYR A 311 1.84 19.24 0.02
C TYR A 311 2.64 18.74 1.23
N GLY A 312 3.98 18.74 1.15
CA GLY A 312 4.85 18.22 2.20
C GLY A 312 4.98 16.69 2.22
N ASN A 313 5.75 16.18 3.19
CA ASN A 313 6.10 14.76 3.35
C ASN A 313 5.43 14.09 4.57
N GLY A 314 4.36 14.69 5.08
CA GLY A 314 3.77 14.34 6.37
C GLY A 314 4.53 14.99 7.53
N GLY A 315 4.36 14.44 8.73
CA GLY A 315 4.87 15.02 9.96
C GLY A 315 4.18 14.47 11.21
N VAL A 316 4.07 15.34 12.20
CA VAL A 316 3.39 15.12 13.48
C VAL A 316 2.49 16.30 13.86
N GLU A 317 2.17 17.17 12.89
CA GLU A 317 1.39 18.39 13.09
C GLU A 317 0.00 18.08 13.65
N PHE A 318 -0.59 16.96 13.23
CA PHE A 318 -1.92 16.52 13.66
C PHE A 318 -1.89 15.53 14.82
N ASP A 319 -0.71 15.12 15.29
CA ASP A 319 -0.58 14.17 16.42
C ASP A 319 -0.94 14.88 17.74
N ILE A 320 -2.14 14.59 18.25
CA ILE A 320 -2.68 15.19 19.49
C ILE A 320 -1.78 14.85 20.68
N THR A 321 -1.10 13.70 20.66
CA THR A 321 -0.15 13.32 21.73
C THR A 321 1.11 14.18 21.74
N LYS A 322 1.37 14.96 20.67
CA LYS A 322 2.47 15.93 20.57
C LYS A 322 2.02 17.37 20.76
N MET A 323 0.71 17.62 20.80
CA MET A 323 0.15 18.93 21.13
C MET A 323 0.57 19.37 22.54
N PRO A 324 0.78 20.67 22.82
CA PRO A 324 1.01 21.14 24.19
C PRO A 324 -0.20 20.85 25.10
N GLU A 325 0.03 20.48 26.37
CA GLU A 325 -1.02 20.23 27.37
C GLU A 325 -2.04 21.38 27.45
N ALA A 326 -1.55 22.62 27.54
CA ALA A 326 -2.42 23.80 27.63
C ALA A 326 -3.34 23.96 26.41
N GLU A 327 -2.87 23.53 25.23
CA GLU A 327 -3.67 23.57 24.00
C GLU A 327 -4.67 22.42 23.99
N ARG A 328 -4.28 21.20 24.42
CA ARG A 328 -5.23 20.09 24.56
C ARG A 328 -6.39 20.43 25.50
N LYS A 329 -6.07 20.93 26.70
CA LYS A 329 -7.09 21.38 27.68
C LYS A 329 -8.03 22.43 27.11
N ALA A 330 -7.49 23.40 26.37
CA ALA A 330 -8.32 24.45 25.76
C ALA A 330 -9.26 23.96 24.65
N LYS A 331 -9.00 22.77 24.08
CA LYS A 331 -9.77 22.17 22.99
C LYS A 331 -10.62 20.97 23.42
N ALA A 332 -10.38 20.43 24.62
CA ALA A 332 -11.18 19.37 25.22
C ALA A 332 -12.55 19.90 25.68
N PHE A 333 -13.59 19.06 25.60
CA PHE A 333 -14.95 19.47 25.95
C PHE A 333 -15.14 19.76 27.44
N ASP A 334 -14.38 19.08 28.30
CA ASP A 334 -14.41 19.22 29.76
C ASP A 334 -13.36 20.19 30.30
N ASN A 335 -12.44 20.67 29.45
CA ASN A 335 -11.26 21.47 29.77
C ASN A 335 -10.16 20.74 30.57
N GLU A 336 -10.19 19.41 30.62
CA GLU A 336 -9.14 18.58 31.20
C GLU A 336 -8.19 18.05 30.12
N ASP A 337 -7.03 17.49 30.50
CA ASP A 337 -6.12 16.89 29.51
C ASP A 337 -6.62 15.47 29.19
N PRO A 338 -7.01 15.18 27.94
CA PRO A 338 -7.48 13.84 27.60
C PRO A 338 -6.38 12.77 27.73
N LEU A 339 -5.10 13.14 27.81
CA LEU A 339 -4.01 12.19 28.07
C LEU A 339 -3.95 11.71 29.53
N ASP A 340 -4.61 12.38 30.48
CA ASP A 340 -4.59 11.99 31.89
C ASP A 340 -5.49 10.78 32.17
N GLU A 341 -6.59 10.62 31.41
CA GLU A 341 -7.56 9.54 31.58
C GLU A 341 -7.36 8.38 30.61
N MET A 342 -6.69 8.63 29.48
CA MET A 342 -6.46 7.58 28.49
C MET A 342 -5.45 6.54 29.01
N PRO A 343 -5.73 5.23 28.84
CA PRO A 343 -4.70 4.23 29.03
C PRO A 343 -3.50 4.56 28.12
N PRO A 344 -2.27 4.30 28.56
CA PRO A 344 -1.09 4.64 27.77
C PRO A 344 -1.24 4.05 26.37
N VAL A 345 -1.22 4.93 25.35
CA VAL A 345 -1.33 4.51 23.95
C VAL A 345 -0.32 3.39 23.74
N PRO A 346 -0.76 2.19 23.30
CA PRO A 346 0.15 1.06 23.12
C PRO A 346 1.35 1.51 22.29
N SER A 347 2.55 1.17 22.77
CA SER A 347 3.77 1.45 22.01
C SER A 347 3.66 0.79 20.63
N GLU A 348 4.18 1.44 19.59
CA GLU A 348 4.24 0.85 18.25
C GLU A 348 4.97 -0.51 18.24
N ASP A 349 5.81 -0.75 19.26
CA ASP A 349 6.58 -1.98 19.46
C ASP A 349 5.94 -2.99 20.44
N GLN A 350 4.80 -2.67 21.05
CA GLN A 350 4.13 -3.57 22.00
C GLN A 350 3.33 -4.69 21.29
N PRO A 351 3.55 -5.97 21.62
CA PRO A 351 2.68 -7.06 21.17
C PRO A 351 1.25 -6.85 21.69
N THR A 352 0.23 -7.13 20.86
CA THR A 352 -1.18 -7.17 21.29
C THR A 352 -1.68 -8.61 21.39
N GLU A 353 -2.81 -8.86 22.06
CA GLU A 353 -3.49 -10.18 22.03
C GLU A 353 -3.72 -10.70 20.60
N ALA A 354 -3.95 -9.81 19.64
CA ALA A 354 -4.07 -10.16 18.24
C ALA A 354 -2.77 -10.71 17.62
N ASP A 355 -1.61 -10.48 18.25
CA ASP A 355 -0.29 -10.97 17.83
C ASP A 355 0.07 -12.32 18.48
N GLU A 356 -0.76 -12.82 19.40
CA GLU A 356 -0.64 -14.15 19.96
C GLU A 356 -1.63 -15.11 19.28
N PRO A 357 -1.28 -16.41 19.14
CA PRO A 357 -2.28 -17.43 18.87
C PRO A 357 -3.36 -17.32 19.95
N PHE A 358 -4.64 -17.45 19.58
CA PHE A 358 -5.69 -17.56 20.58
C PHE A 358 -5.36 -18.71 21.54
N GLY A 359 -5.52 -18.48 22.84
CA GLY A 359 -5.38 -19.55 23.84
C GLY A 359 -6.23 -20.75 23.43
N GLU A 360 -5.71 -21.95 23.62
CA GLU A 360 -6.51 -23.17 23.46
C GLU A 360 -7.76 -23.00 24.31
N VAL A 361 -8.93 -23.00 23.66
CA VAL A 361 -10.20 -23.06 24.40
C VAL A 361 -10.22 -24.46 24.99
N ASP A 362 -9.99 -24.55 26.30
CA ASP A 362 -10.15 -25.81 27.03
C ASP A 362 -11.54 -26.36 26.70
N SER A 363 -11.55 -27.50 26.04
CA SER A 363 -12.78 -28.23 25.76
C SER A 363 -13.30 -28.81 27.08
N GLU A 364 -14.30 -28.16 27.67
CA GLU A 364 -15.13 -28.77 28.73
C GLU A 364 -16.09 -29.83 28.17
#